data_AF-A0A7J2LKD9-F1
#
_entry.id   AF-A0A7J2LKD9-F1
#
_cell.length_a   1.000
_cell.length_b   1.000
_cell.length_c   1.000
_cell.angle_alpha   90.00
_cell.angle_beta   90.00
_cell.angle_gamma   90.00
#
_symmetry.space_group_name_H-M   'P 1'
#
loop_
_entity.id
_entity.type
_entity.pdbx_description
1 polymer ?
#
loop_
_entity_poly.entity_id
_entity_poly.type
_entity_poly.pdbx_seq_one_letter_code
_entity_poly.pdbx_strand_id
1 'polypeptide(L)' 'MDFIPAILSILLGILVGTFTGLIPGLHINLVSIFAITYFTSINPIYLAIFIFAMSITHTFLNAIPSVLLG' A
#
# COMPACT_ATOMS: atom_id res chain seq x y z
N MET A 1 -3.31 21.33 0.34
CA MET A 1 -3.43 19.89 0.65
C MET A 1 -4.59 19.76 1.59
N ASP A 2 -5.62 19.04 1.18
CA ASP A 2 -6.74 18.77 2.07
C ASP A 2 -6.37 17.57 2.94
N PHE A 3 -6.56 17.71 4.25
CA PHE A 3 -6.15 16.68 5.21
C PHE A 3 -7.01 15.42 5.13
N ILE A 4 -8.29 15.56 4.79
CA ILE A 4 -9.24 14.42 4.76
C ILE A 4 -8.84 13.38 3.70
N PRO A 5 -8.59 13.74 2.41
CA PRO A 5 -8.11 12.77 1.42
C PRO A 5 -6.76 12.15 1.78
N ALA A 6 -5.86 12.92 2.39
CA ALA A 6 -4.57 12.40 2.84
C ALA A 6 -4.72 11.32 3.91
N ILE A 7 -5.56 11.56 4.92
CA ILE A 7 -5.87 10.58 5.97
C ILE A 7 -6.53 9.33 5.36
N LEU A 8 -7.46 9.51 4.41
CA LEU A 8 -8.10 8.39 3.73
C LEU A 8 -7.09 7.55 2.93
N SER A 9 -6.17 8.21 2.19
CA SER A 9 -5.07 7.53 1.50
C SER A 9 -4.18 6.73 2.44
N ILE A 10 -3.88 7.27 3.62
CA ILE A 10 -3.09 6.55 4.64
C ILE A 10 -3.84 5.31 5.12
N LEU A 11 -5.12 5.44 5.50
CA LEU A 11 -5.93 4.33 6.00
C LEU A 11 -6.09 3.21 4.96
N LEU A 12 -6.36 3.58 3.71
CA LEU A 12 -6.41 2.63 2.59
C LEU A 12 -5.06 1.97 2.34
N GLY A 13 -3.96 2.74 2.43
CA GLY A 13 -2.60 2.24 2.28
C GLY A 13 -2.27 1.19 3.33
N ILE A 14 -2.59 1.46 4.61
CA ILE A 14 -2.42 0.51 5.71
C ILE A 14 -3.23 -0.77 5.48
N LEU A 15 -4.50 -0.64 5.08
CA LEU A 15 -5.38 -1.78 4.82
C LEU A 15 -4.83 -2.66 3.70
N VAL A 16 -4.48 -2.08 2.56
CA VAL A 16 -3.92 -2.82 1.41
C VAL A 16 -2.52 -3.36 1.73
N GLY A 17 -1.72 -2.60 2.45
CA GLY A 17 -0.41 -3.02 2.98
C GLY A 17 -0.51 -4.25 3.89
N THR A 18 -1.59 -4.35 4.66
CA THR A 18 -1.87 -5.50 5.52
C THR A 18 -2.15 -6.75 4.71
N PHE A 19 -3.02 -6.67 3.70
CA PHE A 19 -3.26 -7.80 2.80
C PHE A 19 -2.01 -8.22 2.04
N THR A 20 -1.30 -7.25 1.46
CA THR A 20 -0.08 -7.55 0.69
C THR A 20 1.04 -8.10 1.56
N GLY A 21 1.18 -7.65 2.80
CA GLY A 21 2.22 -8.13 3.72
C GLY A 21 1.93 -9.50 4.32
N LEU A 22 0.66 -9.88 4.48
CA LEU A 22 0.30 -11.19 5.07
C LEU A 22 0.13 -12.30 4.03
N ILE A 23 -0.12 -11.96 2.76
CA ILE A 23 -0.26 -12.94 1.69
C ILE A 23 1.12 -13.21 1.06
N PRO A 24 1.73 -14.38 1.30
CA PRO A 24 3.03 -14.70 0.72
C PRO A 24 2.96 -14.68 -0.82
N GLY A 25 4.01 -14.14 -1.44
CA GLY A 25 4.14 -14.04 -2.91
C GLY A 25 3.43 -12.85 -3.55
N LEU A 26 2.65 -12.04 -2.81
CA LEU A 26 2.05 -10.82 -3.32
C LEU A 26 2.88 -9.60 -2.93
N HIS A 27 3.38 -8.84 -3.91
CA HIS A 27 4.25 -7.68 -3.67
C HIS A 27 3.55 -6.34 -3.94
N ILE A 28 4.01 -5.31 -3.23
CA ILE A 28 3.52 -3.92 -3.37
C ILE A 28 3.68 -3.35 -4.78
N ASN A 29 4.67 -3.81 -5.56
CA ASN A 29 4.94 -3.28 -6.90
C ASN A 29 3.77 -3.53 -7.85
N LEU A 30 3.12 -4.70 -7.74
CA LEU A 30 1.95 -5.06 -8.54
C LEU A 30 0.80 -4.10 -8.26
N VAL A 31 0.50 -3.87 -6.98
CA VAL A 31 -0.58 -2.97 -6.56
C VAL A 31 -0.26 -1.52 -6.94
N SER A 32 0.99 -1.10 -6.82
CA SER A 32 1.42 0.26 -7.16
C SER A 32 1.25 0.56 -8.64
N ILE A 33 1.61 -0.38 -9.53
CA ILE A 33 1.42 -0.22 -10.98
C ILE A 33 -0.07 -0.12 -11.32
N PHE A 34 -0.91 -0.97 -10.75
CA PHE A 34 -2.35 -0.87 -10.96
C PHE A 34 -2.91 0.45 -10.44
N ALA A 35 -2.46 0.90 -9.27
CA ALA A 35 -2.92 2.15 -8.69
C ALA A 35 -2.57 3.36 -9.58
N ILE A 36 -1.34 3.41 -10.10
CA ILE A 36 -0.89 4.47 -11.02
C ILE A 36 -1.62 4.41 -12.36
N THR A 37 -1.89 3.21 -12.87
CA THR A 37 -2.50 3.02 -14.19
C THR A 37 -4.00 3.34 -14.18
N TYR A 38 -4.73 2.95 -13.13
CA TYR A 38 -6.19 3.09 -13.09
C TYR A 38 -6.67 4.38 -12.42
N PHE A 39 -5.89 4.97 -11.51
CA PHE A 39 -6.30 6.17 -10.76
C PHE A 39 -5.62 7.45 -11.26
N THR A 40 -5.56 7.64 -12.58
CA THR A 40 -4.91 8.80 -13.23
C THR A 40 -5.58 10.14 -12.94
N SER A 41 -6.87 10.13 -12.59
CA SER A 41 -7.63 11.34 -12.25
C SER A 41 -7.47 11.77 -10.78
N ILE A 42 -6.86 10.94 -9.93
CA ILE A 42 -6.58 11.30 -8.53
C ILE A 42 -5.33 12.19 -8.48
N ASN A 43 -5.31 13.16 -7.55
CA ASN A 43 -4.12 13.97 -7.33
C ASN A 43 -2.91 13.05 -7.02
N PRO A 44 -1.80 13.16 -7.77
CA PRO A 44 -0.63 12.29 -7.60
C PRO A 44 -0.09 12.23 -6.17
N ILE A 45 -0.25 13.30 -5.38
CA ILE A 45 0.21 13.30 -3.99
C ILE A 45 -0.55 12.31 -3.12
N TYR A 46 -1.86 12.16 -3.30
CA TYR A 46 -2.68 11.27 -2.49
C TYR A 46 -2.43 9.82 -2.86
N LEU A 47 -2.09 9.57 -4.14
CA LEU A 47 -1.64 8.28 -4.62
C LEU A 47 -0.26 7.93 -4.05
N ALA A 48 0.67 8.89 -4.03
CA ALA A 48 1.99 8.71 -3.42
C ALA A 48 1.90 8.41 -1.92
N ILE A 49 1.04 9.14 -1.18
CA ILE A 49 0.77 8.90 0.24
C ILE A 49 0.23 7.47 0.46
N PHE A 50 -0.72 7.04 -0.38
CA PHE A 50 -1.27 5.68 -0.34
C PHE A 50 -0.20 4.61 -0.57
N ILE A 51 0.62 4.76 -1.63
CA ILE A 51 1.69 3.80 -1.96
C ILE A 51 2.74 3.76 -0.84
N PHE A 52 3.10 4.91 -0.27
CA PHE A 52 4.09 4.99 0.79
C PHE A 52 3.59 4.31 2.08
N ALA A 53 2.37 4.60 2.51
CA ALA A 53 1.75 3.95 3.67
C ALA A 53 1.60 2.43 3.49
N MET A 54 1.21 1.99 2.28
CA MET A 54 1.15 0.57 1.92
C MET A 54 2.52 -0.08 1.98
N SER A 55 3.55 0.55 1.40
CA SER A 55 4.91 0.02 1.35
C SER A 55 5.47 -0.22 2.74
N ILE A 56 5.33 0.76 3.63
CA ILE A 56 5.76 0.62 5.04
C ILE A 56 5.04 -0.55 5.70
N THR A 57 3.71 -0.57 5.61
CA THR A 57 2.88 -1.58 6.28
C THR A 57 3.20 -2.99 5.77
N HIS A 58 3.32 -3.15 4.45
CA HIS A 58 3.72 -4.40 3.82
C HIS A 58 5.08 -4.87 4.31
N THR A 59 6.11 -4.02 4.30
CA THR A 59 7.47 -4.42 4.69
C THR A 59 7.52 -4.95 6.11
N PHE A 60 6.81 -4.32 7.05
CA PHE A 60 6.75 -4.81 8.43
C PHE A 60 5.98 -6.13 8.55
N LEU A 61 4.84 -6.27 7.87
CA LEU A 61 4.00 -7.46 7.99
C LEU A 61 4.53 -8.65 7.20
N ASN A 62 5.25 -8.43 6.10
CA ASN A 62 5.88 -9.49 5.29
C ASN A 62 6.90 -10.30 6.09
N ALA A 63 7.44 -9.75 7.18
CA ALA A 63 8.26 -10.51 8.11
C ALA A 63 7.51 -11.70 8.73
N ILE A 64 6.19 -11.61 8.92
CA ILE A 64 5.37 -12.68 9.55
C ILE A 64 5.32 -13.93 8.65
N PRO A 65 4.80 -13.88 7.41
CA PRO A 65 4.79 -15.06 6.56
C PRO A 65 6.21 -15.53 6.21
N SER A 66 7.20 -14.63 6.05
CA SER A 66 8.59 -15.03 5.82
C SER A 66 9.18 -15.83 6.98
N VAL A 67 8.93 -15.44 8.24
CA VAL A 67 9.40 -16.24 9.39
C VAL A 67 8.71 -17.60 9.47
N LEU A 68 7.43 -17.68 9.07
CA LEU A 68 6.65 -18.91 9.13
C LEU A 68 6.93 -19.89 7.99
N LEU A 69 7.29 -19.39 6.80
CA LEU A 69 7.48 -20.19 5.58
C LEU A 69 8.96 -20.38 5.20
N GLY A 70 9.87 -19.61 5.80
CA GLY A 70 11.30 -19.57 5.44
C GLY A 70 11.59 -18.65 4.27
#